data_AF-A0A402D156-F1
#
_entry.id   AF-A0A402D156-F1
#
_cell.length_a   1.000
_cell.length_b   1.000
_cell.length_c   1.000
_cell.angle_alpha   90.00
_cell.angle_beta   90.00
_cell.angle_gamma   90.00
#
_symmetry.space_group_name_H-M   'P 1'
#
loop_
_entity.id
_entity.type
_entity.pdbx_description
1 polymer ?
#
loop_
_entity_poly.entity_id
_entity_poly.type
_entity_poly.pdbx_seq_one_letter_code
_entity_poly.pdbx_strand_id
1 'polypeptide(L)'
;MNNNHMSDTLPTAGGAKASAVIQLARWLFATPDNGRSTWSVIMWWEARRFAFNLIVGGVGFISLVLFMVLMSTPGILKPGEDAVEPMAIFIAPILMNIAYTLGWFIEVQWNWLHRGHTGRIGPVMLAVGFIFSLLLMLLPTTVGVISVISLHHGK
;
A
#
# COMPACT_ATOMS: atom_id res chain seq x y z
N MET A 1 37.37 45.86 -27.73
CA MET A 1 37.89 44.63 -28.33
C MET A 1 37.63 43.49 -27.37
N ASN A 2 37.02 42.44 -27.91
CA ASN A 2 36.74 41.13 -27.32
C ASN A 2 37.99 40.52 -26.67
N ASN A 3 37.80 39.63 -25.68
CA ASN A 3 38.58 38.39 -25.54
C ASN A 3 37.83 37.41 -24.61
N ASN A 4 37.03 36.57 -25.25
CA ASN A 4 36.61 35.25 -24.77
C ASN A 4 37.84 34.33 -24.58
N HIS A 5 37.94 33.69 -23.41
CA HIS A 5 38.53 32.35 -23.22
C HIS A 5 37.97 31.82 -21.89
N MET A 6 36.94 30.98 -21.91
CA MET A 6 37.03 29.51 -22.02
C MET A 6 37.65 28.88 -20.76
N SER A 7 36.77 28.54 -19.82
CA SER A 7 36.88 27.42 -18.86
C SER A 7 35.45 26.86 -18.72
N ASP A 8 35.14 25.78 -19.42
CA ASP A 8 35.13 24.43 -18.85
C ASP A 8 33.73 24.09 -18.27
N THR A 9 32.99 23.22 -18.96
CA THR A 9 32.68 21.84 -18.51
C THR A 9 31.62 21.82 -17.39
N LEU A 10 30.44 21.21 -17.44
CA LEU A 10 29.89 20.04 -18.14
C LEU A 10 28.35 20.10 -17.98
N PRO A 11 27.58 19.33 -18.76
CA PRO A 11 26.19 19.05 -18.41
C PRO A 11 26.18 18.25 -17.10
N THR A 12 25.60 18.79 -16.03
CA THR A 12 25.29 18.01 -14.83
C THR A 12 24.11 17.09 -15.12
N ALA A 13 24.38 16.08 -15.95
CA ALA A 13 23.64 14.83 -16.01
C ALA A 13 23.83 14.06 -14.69
N GLY A 14 23.36 14.66 -13.59
CA GLY A 14 23.42 14.14 -12.23
C GLY A 14 22.04 13.78 -11.67
N GLY A 15 21.02 13.68 -12.51
CA GLY A 15 19.71 13.19 -12.13
C GLY A 15 19.74 11.67 -11.96
N ALA A 16 20.29 11.20 -10.83
CA ALA A 16 20.22 9.80 -10.45
C ALA A 16 18.80 9.28 -10.69
N LYS A 17 18.66 8.29 -11.58
CA LYS A 17 17.39 7.63 -11.86
C LYS A 17 16.83 7.17 -10.52
N ALA A 18 15.82 7.88 -10.00
CA ALA A 18 15.16 7.48 -8.77
C ALA A 18 14.80 6.00 -8.88
N SER A 19 15.05 5.19 -7.84
CA SER A 19 14.72 3.77 -7.91
C SER A 19 13.26 3.59 -8.34
N ALA A 20 12.95 2.56 -9.12
CA ALA A 20 11.59 2.34 -9.63
C ALA A 20 10.54 2.35 -8.49
N VAL A 21 10.93 1.93 -7.29
CA VAL A 21 10.13 1.99 -6.05
C VAL A 21 9.80 3.44 -5.65
N ILE A 22 10.80 4.33 -5.65
CA ILE A 22 10.60 5.75 -5.31
C ILE A 22 9.69 6.42 -6.36
N GLN A 23 9.85 6.07 -7.64
CA GLN A 23 8.99 6.59 -8.71
C GLN A 23 7.54 6.10 -8.56
N LEU A 24 7.36 4.81 -8.28
CA LEU A 24 6.04 4.23 -8.03
C LEU A 24 5.36 4.86 -6.81
N ALA A 25 6.08 5.03 -5.71
CA ALA A 25 5.54 5.65 -4.50
C ALA A 25 5.13 7.11 -4.75
N ARG A 26 5.96 7.88 -5.47
CA ARG A 26 5.63 9.25 -5.87
C ARG A 26 4.39 9.29 -6.74
N TRP A 27 4.27 8.40 -7.72
CA TRP A 27 3.09 8.32 -8.58
C TRP A 27 1.82 7.91 -7.80
N LEU A 28 1.94 6.93 -6.90
CA LEU A 28 0.83 6.41 -6.11
C LEU A 28 0.23 7.50 -5.22
N PHE A 29 1.06 8.31 -4.56
CA PHE A 29 0.62 9.38 -3.66
C PHE A 29 0.66 10.79 -4.28
N ALA A 30 0.83 10.89 -5.60
CA ALA A 30 0.80 12.17 -6.28
C ALA A 30 -0.58 12.83 -6.14
N THR A 31 -0.59 14.10 -5.75
CA THR A 31 -1.79 14.93 -5.75
C THR A 31 -2.45 14.90 -7.14
N PRO A 32 -3.77 14.65 -7.25
CA PRO A 32 -4.49 14.74 -8.51
C PRO A 32 -4.35 16.15 -9.08
N ASP A 33 -3.81 16.25 -10.30
CA ASP A 33 -3.47 17.52 -10.94
C ASP A 33 -4.64 18.12 -11.75
N ASN A 34 -5.90 17.86 -11.41
CA ASN A 34 -7.00 18.11 -12.36
C ASN A 34 -8.23 18.77 -11.73
N GLY A 35 -8.74 19.78 -12.44
CA GLY A 35 -9.89 20.59 -12.06
C GLY A 35 -11.17 19.78 -11.80
N ARG A 36 -11.71 19.97 -10.60
CA ARG A 36 -13.11 19.96 -10.13
C ARG A 36 -14.13 18.91 -10.61
N SER A 37 -13.85 18.04 -11.57
CA SER A 37 -14.84 17.07 -12.06
C SER A 37 -14.87 15.82 -11.18
N THR A 38 -16.06 15.34 -10.82
CA THR A 38 -16.22 14.06 -10.11
C THR A 38 -15.53 12.92 -10.85
N TRP A 39 -15.55 12.96 -12.19
CA TRP A 39 -14.92 11.94 -13.02
C TRP A 39 -13.40 11.91 -12.88
N SER A 40 -12.73 13.07 -12.79
CA SER A 40 -11.28 13.10 -12.61
C SER A 40 -10.85 12.51 -11.26
N VAL A 41 -11.66 12.69 -10.21
CA VAL A 41 -11.43 12.05 -8.90
C VAL A 41 -11.55 10.54 -9.03
N ILE A 42 -12.66 10.04 -9.58
CA ILE A 42 -12.88 8.59 -9.72
C ILE A 42 -11.77 7.96 -10.57
N MET A 43 -11.41 8.56 -11.69
CA MET A 43 -10.32 8.06 -12.55
C MET A 43 -8.96 8.05 -11.85
N TRP A 44 -8.68 9.06 -11.00
CA TRP A 44 -7.45 9.10 -10.21
C TRP A 44 -7.36 7.91 -9.23
N TRP A 45 -8.48 7.55 -8.58
CA TRP A 45 -8.56 6.36 -7.73
C TRP A 45 -8.48 5.07 -8.55
N GLU A 46 -9.32 4.89 -9.57
CA GLU A 46 -9.34 3.66 -10.37
C GLU A 46 -7.97 3.34 -11.01
N ALA A 47 -7.23 4.34 -11.48
CA ALA A 47 -5.88 4.15 -12.02
C ALA A 47 -4.90 3.53 -11.00
N ARG A 48 -5.09 3.82 -9.70
CA ARG A 48 -4.23 3.34 -8.61
C ARG A 48 -4.72 2.04 -7.97
N ARG A 49 -5.96 1.62 -8.24
CA ARG A 49 -6.55 0.39 -7.68
C ARG A 49 -5.72 -0.84 -8.04
N PHE A 50 -5.23 -0.91 -9.28
CA PHE A 50 -4.39 -2.03 -9.70
C PHE A 50 -3.10 -2.12 -8.89
N ALA A 51 -2.37 -1.02 -8.75
CA ALA A 51 -1.13 -0.98 -7.95
C ALA A 51 -1.41 -1.28 -6.47
N PHE A 52 -2.48 -0.72 -5.91
CA PHE A 52 -2.93 -0.99 -4.54
C PHE A 52 -3.18 -2.49 -4.34
N ASN A 53 -4.03 -3.11 -5.18
CA ASN A 53 -4.38 -4.52 -5.06
C ASN A 53 -3.17 -5.43 -5.29
N LEU A 54 -2.27 -5.09 -6.22
CA LEU A 54 -1.06 -5.86 -6.47
C LEU A 54 -0.12 -5.84 -5.26
N ILE A 55 0.11 -4.68 -4.64
CA ILE A 55 1.00 -4.57 -3.49
C ILE A 55 0.38 -5.22 -2.26
N VAL A 56 -0.86 -4.88 -1.93
CA VAL A 56 -1.56 -5.42 -0.75
C VAL A 56 -1.75 -6.94 -0.90
N GLY A 57 -2.16 -7.40 -2.08
CA GLY A 57 -2.30 -8.83 -2.40
C GLY A 57 -0.96 -9.56 -2.35
N GLY A 58 0.12 -8.97 -2.88
CA GLY A 58 1.46 -9.53 -2.80
C GLY A 58 1.97 -9.66 -1.36
N VAL A 59 1.81 -8.61 -0.55
CA VAL A 59 2.18 -8.64 0.87
C VAL A 59 1.35 -9.65 1.64
N GLY A 60 0.03 -9.70 1.42
CA GLY A 60 -0.85 -10.70 2.03
C GLY A 60 -0.47 -12.12 1.64
N PHE A 61 -0.15 -12.36 0.37
CA PHE A 61 0.30 -13.67 -0.11
C PHE A 61 1.61 -14.10 0.55
N ILE A 62 2.63 -13.23 0.57
CA ILE A 62 3.90 -13.50 1.24
C ILE A 62 3.67 -13.77 2.73
N SER A 63 2.84 -12.96 3.38
CA SER A 63 2.51 -13.13 4.80
C SER A 63 1.85 -14.48 5.07
N LEU A 64 0.93 -14.92 4.21
CA LEU A 64 0.28 -16.22 4.32
C LEU A 64 1.26 -17.38 4.11
N VAL A 65 2.15 -17.29 3.11
CA VAL A 65 3.20 -18.29 2.89
C VAL A 65 4.12 -18.41 4.10
N LEU A 66 4.57 -17.27 4.65
CA LEU A 66 5.40 -17.26 5.86
C LEU A 66 4.67 -17.88 7.05
N PHE A 67 3.40 -17.52 7.26
CA PHE A 67 2.59 -18.12 8.29
C PHE A 67 2.51 -19.66 8.14
N MET A 68 2.23 -20.17 6.94
CA MET A 68 2.18 -21.62 6.67
C MET A 68 3.52 -22.32 6.96
N VAL A 69 4.64 -21.70 6.56
CA VAL A 69 5.98 -22.21 6.86
C VAL A 69 6.23 -22.25 8.36
N LEU A 70 5.92 -21.18 9.09
CA LEU A 70 6.12 -21.12 10.54
C LEU A 70 5.25 -22.15 11.27
N MET A 71 3.99 -22.30 10.89
CA MET A 71 3.06 -23.29 11.46
C MET A 71 3.45 -24.74 11.18
N SER A 72 4.24 -25.01 10.14
CA SER A 72 4.76 -26.36 9.86
C SER A 72 5.80 -26.84 10.88
N THR A 73 6.24 -25.97 11.81
CA THR A 73 7.21 -26.32 12.85
C THR A 73 6.61 -27.33 13.84
N PRO A 74 7.28 -28.47 14.11
CA PRO A 74 6.77 -29.49 15.03
C PRO A 74 6.53 -28.93 16.44
N GLY A 75 5.33 -29.16 16.98
CA GLY A 75 4.94 -28.74 18.32
C GLY A 75 4.19 -27.41 18.42
N ILE A 76 4.01 -26.69 17.30
CA ILE A 76 3.20 -25.46 17.27
C ILE A 76 1.71 -25.75 17.13
N LEU A 77 1.34 -26.64 16.20
CA LEU A 77 -0.05 -27.00 15.97
C LEU A 77 -0.43 -28.18 16.86
N LYS A 78 -1.40 -27.98 17.77
CA LYS A 78 -2.09 -29.11 18.41
C LYS A 78 -3.06 -29.72 17.40
N PRO A 79 -3.12 -31.06 17.26
CA PRO A 79 -4.10 -31.70 16.38
C PRO A 79 -5.53 -31.29 16.78
N GLY A 80 -6.25 -30.62 15.88
CA GLY A 80 -7.65 -30.20 16.11
C GLY A 80 -7.87 -28.76 16.58
N GLU A 81 -6.81 -27.97 16.80
CA GLU A 81 -6.89 -26.51 17.01
C GLU A 81 -6.78 -25.77 15.67
N ASP A 82 -7.37 -26.36 14.63
CA ASP A 82 -7.17 -25.97 13.23
C ASP A 82 -7.71 -24.57 12.98
N ALA A 83 -6.75 -23.69 12.66
CA ALA A 83 -6.86 -22.51 11.82
C ALA A 83 -8.11 -21.66 12.04
N VAL A 84 -7.95 -20.57 12.79
CA VAL A 84 -8.79 -19.37 12.72
C VAL A 84 -9.33 -19.22 11.29
N GLU A 85 -10.66 -19.28 11.19
CA GLU A 85 -11.45 -19.76 10.05
C GLU A 85 -10.91 -19.35 8.66
N PRO A 86 -10.79 -20.29 7.70
CA PRO A 86 -10.41 -20.02 6.30
C PRO A 86 -11.21 -18.89 5.64
N MET A 87 -12.38 -18.55 6.19
CA MET A 87 -13.20 -17.43 5.76
C MET A 87 -12.49 -16.07 5.88
N ALA A 88 -11.67 -15.84 6.90
CA ALA A 88 -10.96 -14.57 7.06
C ALA A 88 -10.01 -14.27 5.88
N ILE A 89 -9.42 -15.32 5.30
CA ILE A 89 -8.55 -15.23 4.12
C ILE A 89 -9.33 -14.76 2.89
N PHE A 90 -10.58 -15.18 2.73
CA PHE A 90 -11.44 -14.77 1.62
C PHE A 90 -12.16 -13.44 1.86
N ILE A 91 -12.50 -13.13 3.11
CA ILE A 91 -13.21 -11.90 3.49
C ILE A 91 -12.27 -10.68 3.45
N ALA A 92 -11.01 -10.82 3.88
CA ALA A 92 -10.09 -9.69 3.97
C ALA A 92 -9.89 -8.96 2.62
N PRO A 93 -9.62 -9.63 1.48
CA PRO A 93 -9.51 -8.96 0.18
C PRO A 93 -10.78 -8.23 -0.24
N ILE A 94 -11.96 -8.79 0.07
CA ILE A 94 -13.26 -8.17 -0.23
C ILE A 94 -13.42 -6.89 0.58
N LEU A 95 -13.17 -6.94 1.89
CA LEU A 95 -13.24 -5.76 2.77
C LEU A 95 -12.25 -4.67 2.35
N MET A 96 -11.04 -5.03 1.91
CA MET A 96 -10.08 -4.04 1.41
C MET A 96 -10.57 -3.34 0.14
N ASN A 97 -11.19 -4.06 -0.78
CA ASN A 97 -11.74 -3.45 -1.99
C ASN A 97 -12.94 -2.55 -1.66
N ILE A 98 -13.77 -2.91 -0.68
CA ILE A 98 -14.86 -2.06 -0.17
C ILE A 98 -14.30 -0.80 0.51
N ALA A 99 -13.30 -0.94 1.37
CA ALA A 99 -12.64 0.19 2.01
C ALA A 99 -12.01 1.14 0.98
N TYR A 100 -11.44 0.57 -0.09
CA TYR A 100 -10.90 1.34 -1.21
C TYR A 100 -11.97 2.13 -1.97
N THR A 101 -13.12 1.52 -2.27
CA THR A 101 -14.22 2.22 -2.95
C THR A 101 -14.84 3.32 -2.08
N LEU A 102 -14.88 3.14 -0.76
CA LEU A 102 -15.29 4.21 0.15
C LEU A 102 -14.36 5.42 0.10
N GLY A 103 -13.07 5.24 -0.17
CA GLY A 103 -12.09 6.33 -0.26
C GLY A 103 -12.46 7.39 -1.32
N TRP A 104 -12.76 6.95 -2.55
CA TRP A 104 -13.17 7.88 -3.61
C TRP A 104 -14.56 8.46 -3.34
N PHE A 105 -15.48 7.68 -2.76
CA PHE A 105 -16.82 8.15 -2.42
C PHE A 105 -16.77 9.31 -1.41
N ILE A 106 -15.95 9.17 -0.36
CA ILE A 106 -15.77 10.22 0.65
C ILE A 106 -15.09 11.45 0.03
N GLU A 107 -14.09 11.28 -0.83
CA GLU A 107 -13.44 12.42 -1.49
C GLU A 107 -14.41 13.18 -2.42
N VAL A 108 -15.25 12.47 -3.18
CA VAL A 108 -16.29 13.10 -4.01
C VAL A 108 -17.28 13.88 -3.15
N GLN A 109 -17.76 13.27 -2.06
CA GLN A 109 -18.70 13.92 -1.15
C GLN A 109 -18.08 15.17 -0.48
N TRP A 110 -16.79 15.08 -0.12
CA TRP A 110 -16.04 16.19 0.45
C TRP A 110 -15.88 17.34 -0.53
N ASN A 111 -15.49 17.03 -1.78
CA ASN A 111 -15.30 18.02 -2.84
C ASN A 111 -16.62 18.71 -3.22
N TRP A 112 -17.74 17.99 -3.15
CA TRP A 112 -19.07 18.57 -3.36
C TRP A 112 -19.44 19.58 -2.26
N LEU A 113 -19.12 19.28 -1.00
CA LEU A 113 -19.43 20.13 0.16
C LEU A 113 -18.49 21.34 0.30
N HIS A 114 -17.20 21.16 0.01
CA HIS A 114 -16.15 22.16 0.27
C HIS A 114 -15.62 22.83 -1.00
N ARG A 115 -16.51 23.12 -1.97
CA ARG A 115 -16.22 23.70 -3.30
C ARG A 115 -15.13 24.80 -3.26
N GLY A 116 -13.85 24.44 -3.37
CA GLY A 116 -12.74 25.39 -3.29
C GLY A 116 -11.50 24.96 -2.53
N HIS A 117 -11.54 23.90 -1.70
CA HIS A 117 -10.34 23.41 -1.02
C HIS A 117 -9.51 22.47 -1.92
N THR A 118 -8.21 22.76 -2.00
CA THR A 118 -7.26 22.07 -2.88
C THR A 118 -6.60 20.86 -2.20
N GLY A 119 -6.85 19.67 -2.76
CA GLY A 119 -5.77 18.88 -3.36
C GLY A 119 -4.96 17.90 -2.48
N ARG A 120 -5.38 17.52 -1.27
CA ARG A 120 -4.62 16.53 -0.48
C ARG A 120 -5.42 15.37 0.13
N ILE A 121 -6.74 15.41 0.08
CA ILE A 121 -7.56 14.39 0.77
C ILE A 121 -7.43 13.02 0.10
N GLY A 122 -7.49 12.94 -1.23
CA GLY A 122 -7.29 11.68 -1.96
C GLY A 122 -5.99 10.96 -1.61
N PRO A 123 -4.81 11.60 -1.78
CA PRO A 123 -3.54 11.00 -1.40
C PRO A 123 -3.45 10.59 0.07
N VAL A 124 -3.99 11.39 0.99
CA VAL A 124 -3.99 11.05 2.42
C VAL A 124 -4.88 9.85 2.72
N MET A 125 -6.10 9.83 2.19
CA MET A 125 -7.01 8.69 2.38
C MET A 125 -6.46 7.41 1.76
N LEU A 126 -5.86 7.51 0.57
CA LEU A 126 -5.18 6.38 -0.07
C LEU A 126 -4.02 5.89 0.80
N ALA A 127 -3.20 6.79 1.36
CA ALA A 127 -2.09 6.42 2.23
C ALA A 127 -2.56 5.76 3.53
N VAL A 128 -3.58 6.31 4.19
CA VAL A 128 -4.16 5.74 5.42
C VAL A 128 -4.74 4.35 5.14
N GLY A 129 -5.56 4.22 4.08
CA GLY A 129 -6.13 2.93 3.68
C GLY A 129 -5.03 1.92 3.33
N PHE A 130 -4.00 2.34 2.59
CA PHE A 130 -2.88 1.49 2.22
C PHE A 130 -2.08 0.99 3.42
N ILE A 131 -1.71 1.88 4.36
CA ILE A 131 -1.00 1.50 5.58
C ILE A 131 -1.85 0.54 6.41
N PHE A 132 -3.13 0.86 6.60
CA PHE A 132 -4.06 0.00 7.34
C PHE A 132 -4.17 -1.39 6.71
N SER A 133 -4.33 -1.48 5.39
CA SER A 133 -4.36 -2.75 4.67
C SER A 133 -3.08 -3.55 4.84
N LEU A 134 -1.91 -2.91 4.74
CA LEU A 134 -0.63 -3.58 4.94
C LEU A 134 -0.49 -4.14 6.36
N LEU A 135 -0.86 -3.36 7.37
CA LEU A 135 -0.84 -3.81 8.76
C LEU A 135 -1.74 -5.03 8.98
N LEU A 136 -2.96 -5.00 8.43
CA LEU A 136 -3.86 -6.15 8.50
C LEU A 136 -3.33 -7.38 7.80
N MET A 137 -2.69 -7.21 6.64
CA MET A 137 -2.09 -8.32 5.89
C MET A 137 -0.88 -8.94 6.61
N LEU A 138 -0.23 -8.23 7.53
CA LEU A 138 0.89 -8.74 8.32
C LEU A 138 0.44 -9.52 9.57
N LEU A 139 -0.86 -9.51 9.92
CA LEU A 139 -1.38 -10.22 11.10
C LEU A 139 -1.06 -11.72 11.10
N PRO A 140 -1.27 -12.49 10.00
CA PRO A 140 -0.98 -13.93 9.99
C PRO A 140 0.49 -14.21 10.31
N THR A 141 1.43 -13.51 9.66
CA THR A 141 2.86 -13.67 9.96
C THR A 141 3.18 -13.33 11.41
N THR A 142 2.61 -12.25 11.94
CA THR A 142 2.86 -11.81 13.33
C THR A 142 2.41 -12.88 14.32
N VAL A 143 1.22 -13.44 14.13
CA VAL A 143 0.71 -14.57 14.91
C VAL A 143 1.66 -15.75 14.81
N GLY A 144 2.09 -16.10 13.59
CA GLY A 144 3.00 -17.23 13.38
C GLY A 144 4.34 -17.07 14.09
N VAL A 145 4.93 -15.88 14.07
CA VAL A 145 6.18 -15.57 14.77
C VAL A 145 6.00 -15.67 16.29
N ILE A 146 4.92 -15.11 16.84
CA ILE A 146 4.63 -15.18 18.28
C ILE A 146 4.46 -16.63 18.73
N SER A 147 3.77 -17.47 17.95
CA SER A 147 3.59 -18.88 18.27
C SER A 147 4.92 -19.64 18.31
N VAL A 148 5.83 -19.38 17.37
CA VAL A 148 7.17 -19.99 17.35
C VAL A 148 7.96 -19.58 18.59
N ILE A 149 8.01 -18.29 18.92
CA ILE A 149 8.73 -17.77 20.09
C ILE A 149 8.16 -18.38 21.38
N SER A 150 6.83 -18.45 21.49
CA SER A 150 6.15 -19.03 22.66
C SER A 150 6.49 -20.51 22.87
N LEU A 151 6.63 -21.28 21.78
CA LEU A 151 7.07 -22.68 21.85
C LEU A 151 8.50 -22.82 22.37
N HIS A 152 9.39 -21.89 22.01
CA HIS A 152 10.79 -21.93 22.46
C HIS A 152 10.98 -21.47 23.90
N HIS A 153 10.13 -20.57 24.41
CA HIS A 153 10.20 -20.10 25.80
C HIS A 153 9.34 -20.94 26.78
N GLY A 154 8.39 -21.73 26.28
CA GLY A 154 7.55 -22.61 27.08
C GLY A 154 8.14 -24.01 27.35
N LYS A 155 9.37 -24.27 26.90
CA LYS A 155 10.20 -25.42 27.28
C LYS A 155 11.24 -24.98 28.30
#